data_AF-A0A7C8ZN30-F1
#
_entry.id   AF-A0A7C8ZN30-F1
#
_cell.length_a   1.000
_cell.length_b   1.000
_cell.length_c   1.000
_cell.angle_alpha   90.00
_cell.angle_beta   90.00
_cell.angle_gamma   90.00
#
_symmetry.space_group_name_H-M   'P 1'
#
loop_
_entity.id
_entity.type
_entity.pdbx_description
1 polymer ?
#
loop_
_entity_poly.entity_id
_entity_poly.type
_entity_poly.pdbx_seq_one_letter_code
_entity_poly.pdbx_strand_id
1 'polypeptide(L)'
;MDIGKHQRKPLGIQVLLFPLPFQGHMNPMLHLGNALYSKGFSITIIQTRFNSPDTTEFPNFAFHFIDDGLQMSSAALFDALSAVKASCLEKFRHCLSQILNGDCENKEPIACLITDPSWEFAGTVADSFNLPRIALKTGSILSYIVYEALPLLREKGYFPIPGSKALTLIFLRQLHFIVISFFQRTNWKNLCWSSHPLNSKIFLQSHTMI
;
A
#
# COMPACT_ATOMS: atom_id res chain seq x y z
N MET A 1 -15.57 -33.89 -3.92
CA MET A 1 -14.15 -33.77 -4.33
C MET A 1 -13.57 -32.60 -3.56
N ASP A 2 -12.85 -32.90 -2.47
CA ASP A 2 -12.16 -31.90 -1.66
C ASP A 2 -11.00 -31.31 -2.46
N ILE A 3 -11.11 -30.03 -2.81
CA ILE A 3 -9.97 -29.26 -3.29
C ILE A 3 -9.18 -28.87 -2.03
N GLY A 4 -8.31 -29.78 -1.59
CA GLY A 4 -7.44 -29.55 -0.44
C GLY A 4 -6.68 -28.24 -0.63
N LYS A 5 -6.92 -27.28 0.28
CA LYS A 5 -6.11 -26.06 0.38
C LYS A 5 -4.68 -26.49 0.67
N HIS A 6 -3.85 -26.52 -0.36
CA HIS A 6 -2.41 -26.74 -0.23
C HIS A 6 -1.80 -25.46 0.37
N GLN A 7 -2.05 -25.22 1.65
CA GLN A 7 -1.36 -24.17 2.39
C GLN A 7 0.11 -24.58 2.47
N ARG A 8 0.96 -23.76 1.85
CA ARG A 8 2.41 -23.94 1.96
C ARG A 8 2.84 -23.73 3.40
N LYS A 9 3.90 -24.44 3.81
CA LYS A 9 4.52 -24.26 5.12
C LYS A 9 4.83 -22.77 5.34
N PRO A 10 4.55 -22.20 6.53
CA PRO A 10 4.88 -20.83 6.84
C PRO A 10 6.37 -20.55 6.58
N LEU A 11 6.65 -19.43 5.93
CA LEU A 11 8.02 -18.95 5.69
C LEU A 11 8.63 -18.36 6.97
N GLY A 12 7.81 -18.00 7.95
CA GLY A 12 8.22 -17.23 9.12
C GLY A 12 8.65 -15.82 8.75
N ILE A 13 8.08 -15.25 7.68
CA ILE A 13 8.40 -13.91 7.18
C ILE A 13 7.09 -13.14 7.02
N GLN A 14 7.09 -11.91 7.52
CA GLN A 14 5.92 -11.03 7.54
C GLN A 14 5.97 -9.98 6.42
N VAL A 15 4.81 -9.64 5.87
CA VAL A 15 4.61 -8.48 4.98
C VAL A 15 3.59 -7.55 5.59
N LEU A 16 3.90 -6.26 5.63
CA LEU A 16 2.99 -5.22 6.11
C LEU A 16 2.25 -4.61 4.92
N LEU A 17 0.94 -4.41 5.05
CA LEU A 17 0.10 -3.71 4.07
C LEU A 17 -0.50 -2.46 4.71
N PHE A 18 -0.47 -1.33 4.02
CA PHE A 18 -1.10 -0.08 4.46
C PHE A 18 -1.99 0.49 3.33
N PRO A 19 -3.22 -0.02 3.19
CA PRO A 19 -4.15 0.44 2.18
C PRO A 19 -4.72 1.82 2.47
N LEU A 20 -5.15 2.48 1.40
CA LEU A 20 -5.98 3.68 1.50
C LEU A 20 -7.41 3.26 1.89
N PRO A 21 -8.11 3.96 2.80
CA PRO A 21 -9.39 3.51 3.35
C PRO A 21 -10.60 3.75 2.43
N PHE A 22 -10.43 3.45 1.15
CA PHE A 22 -11.48 3.47 0.14
C PHE A 22 -11.57 2.11 -0.52
N GLN A 23 -12.79 1.64 -0.80
CA GLN A 23 -13.03 0.27 -1.26
C GLN A 23 -12.22 -0.10 -2.52
N GLY A 24 -12.06 0.85 -3.46
CA GLY A 24 -11.26 0.66 -4.68
C GLY A 24 -9.75 0.48 -4.44
N HIS A 25 -9.27 0.75 -3.23
CA HIS A 25 -7.87 0.58 -2.83
C HIS A 25 -7.70 -0.58 -1.85
N MET A 26 -8.63 -0.74 -0.90
CA MET A 26 -8.59 -1.81 0.11
C MET A 26 -8.73 -3.19 -0.53
N ASN A 27 -9.75 -3.44 -1.35
CA ASN A 27 -10.03 -4.77 -1.88
C ASN A 27 -8.86 -5.35 -2.68
N PRO A 28 -8.21 -4.60 -3.60
CA PRO A 28 -7.01 -5.10 -4.29
C PRO A 28 -5.85 -5.43 -3.34
N MET A 29 -5.64 -4.64 -2.28
CA MET A 29 -4.60 -4.93 -1.29
C MET A 29 -4.92 -6.16 -0.44
N LEU A 30 -6.19 -6.37 -0.08
CA LEU A 30 -6.63 -7.59 0.62
C LEU A 30 -6.46 -8.84 -0.27
N HIS A 31 -6.77 -8.73 -1.57
CA HIS A 31 -6.50 -9.81 -2.54
C HIS A 31 -5.00 -10.09 -2.69
N LEU A 32 -4.16 -9.05 -2.73
CA LEU A 32 -2.71 -9.22 -2.71
C LEU A 32 -2.25 -9.92 -1.43
N GLY A 33 -2.78 -9.53 -0.27
CA GLY A 33 -2.52 -10.18 1.01
C GLY A 33 -2.86 -11.66 0.97
N ASN A 34 -4.02 -12.04 0.43
CA ASN A 34 -4.42 -13.45 0.28
C ASN A 34 -3.45 -14.22 -0.65
N ALA A 35 -3.03 -13.61 -1.75
CA ALA A 35 -2.08 -14.21 -2.67
C ALA A 35 -0.72 -14.44 -1.99
N LEU A 36 -0.21 -13.46 -1.24
CA LEU A 36 1.03 -13.58 -0.48
C LEU A 36 0.93 -14.62 0.65
N TYR A 37 -0.19 -14.61 1.39
CA TYR A 37 -0.47 -15.60 2.43
C TYR A 37 -0.47 -17.03 1.87
N SER A 38 -1.06 -17.25 0.70
CA SER A 38 -1.03 -18.56 0.02
C SER A 38 0.39 -19.04 -0.34
N LYS A 39 1.37 -18.13 -0.37
CA LYS A 39 2.79 -18.43 -0.59
C LYS A 39 3.58 -18.67 0.71
N GLY A 40 2.95 -18.52 1.87
CA GLY A 40 3.54 -18.79 3.19
C GLY A 40 3.99 -17.55 3.95
N PHE A 41 3.71 -16.34 3.47
CA PHE A 41 3.95 -15.11 4.22
C PHE A 41 2.88 -14.89 5.29
N SER A 42 3.27 -14.35 6.44
CA SER A 42 2.30 -13.77 7.38
C SER A 42 1.96 -12.37 6.95
N ILE A 43 0.69 -11.99 7.06
CA ILE A 43 0.19 -10.71 6.57
C ILE A 43 -0.33 -9.89 7.74
N THR A 44 0.17 -8.66 7.83
CA THR A 44 -0.30 -7.67 8.79
C THR A 44 -0.79 -6.45 8.05
N ILE A 45 -2.02 -6.04 8.34
CA ILE A 45 -2.65 -4.88 7.73
C ILE A 45 -2.69 -3.77 8.76
N ILE A 46 -2.04 -2.67 8.43
CA ILE A 46 -2.19 -1.40 9.12
C ILE A 46 -3.38 -0.70 8.46
N GLN A 47 -4.38 -0.29 9.23
CA GLN A 47 -5.64 0.22 8.69
C GLN A 47 -6.11 1.41 9.52
N THR A 48 -6.65 2.45 8.87
CA THR A 48 -7.35 3.52 9.60
C THR A 48 -8.75 3.06 9.99
N ARG A 49 -9.32 3.58 11.09
CA ARG A 49 -10.67 3.16 11.52
C ARG A 49 -11.77 3.56 10.53
N PHE A 50 -11.57 4.65 9.81
CA PHE A 50 -12.42 5.11 8.72
C PHE A 50 -12.59 3.99 7.69
N ASN A 51 -13.85 3.59 7.47
CA ASN A 51 -14.24 2.59 6.49
C ASN A 51 -13.47 1.26 6.63
N SER A 52 -13.18 0.85 7.87
CA SER A 52 -12.48 -0.42 8.12
C SER A 52 -13.34 -1.63 7.76
N PRO A 53 -12.77 -2.65 7.08
CA PRO A 53 -13.50 -3.88 6.77
C PRO A 53 -13.78 -4.68 8.04
N ASP A 54 -14.77 -5.58 7.98
CA ASP A 54 -14.96 -6.57 9.02
C ASP A 54 -13.78 -7.54 9.05
N THR A 55 -12.97 -7.45 10.10
CA THR A 55 -11.78 -8.29 10.27
C THR A 55 -12.11 -9.78 10.39
N THR A 56 -13.34 -10.13 10.75
CA THR A 56 -13.77 -11.54 10.86
C THR A 56 -13.77 -12.25 9.50
N GLU A 57 -13.86 -11.52 8.40
CA GLU A 57 -13.72 -12.04 7.04
C GLU A 57 -12.28 -12.43 6.68
N PHE A 58 -11.29 -11.95 7.46
CA PHE A 58 -9.86 -12.13 7.23
C PHE A 58 -9.14 -12.73 8.45
N PRO A 59 -9.55 -13.92 8.94
CA PRO A 59 -9.01 -14.50 10.17
C PRO A 59 -7.53 -14.88 10.09
N ASN A 60 -6.97 -14.93 8.87
CA ASN A 60 -5.56 -15.26 8.63
C ASN A 60 -4.63 -14.04 8.67
N PHE A 61 -5.18 -12.82 8.79
CA PHE A 61 -4.42 -11.58 8.80
C PHE A 61 -4.43 -10.96 10.20
N ALA A 62 -3.31 -10.35 10.58
CA ALA A 62 -3.26 -9.48 11.75
C ALA A 62 -3.67 -8.06 11.34
N PHE A 63 -4.37 -7.35 12.22
CA PHE A 63 -4.81 -5.97 11.97
C PHE A 63 -4.29 -5.03 13.06
N HIS A 64 -3.71 -3.91 12.65
CA HIS A 64 -3.37 -2.78 13.51
C HIS A 64 -4.16 -1.56 13.10
N PHE A 65 -5.00 -1.07 14.01
CA PHE A 65 -5.85 0.08 13.75
C PHE A 65 -5.19 1.39 14.19
N ILE A 66 -5.15 2.34 13.26
CA ILE A 66 -4.76 3.72 13.51
C ILE A 66 -6.03 4.55 13.64
N ASP A 67 -6.11 5.33 14.72
CA ASP A 67 -7.17 6.30 14.88
C ASP A 67 -6.96 7.46 13.89
N ASP A 68 -7.91 7.75 13.02
CA ASP A 68 -7.84 8.89 12.10
C ASP A 68 -8.51 10.16 12.67
N GLY A 69 -9.18 10.07 13.82
CA GLY A 69 -9.83 11.20 14.49
C GLY A 69 -11.01 11.79 13.69
N LEU A 70 -11.52 11.07 12.69
CA LEU A 70 -12.59 11.57 11.84
C LEU A 70 -13.95 11.14 12.36
N GLN A 71 -14.79 12.13 12.70
CA GLN A 71 -16.23 11.94 12.70
C GLN A 71 -16.72 12.19 11.27
N MET A 72 -17.55 11.29 10.76
CA MET A 72 -18.01 11.28 9.37
C MET A 72 -18.90 12.51 9.10
N SER A 73 -18.30 13.67 8.88
CA SER A 73 -18.98 14.85 8.37
C SER A 73 -18.93 14.81 6.85
N SER A 74 -19.99 15.26 6.18
CA SER A 74 -20.19 15.14 4.73
C SER A 74 -19.27 16.06 3.88
N ALA A 75 -18.03 16.28 4.32
CA ALA A 75 -17.05 16.99 3.53
C ALA A 75 -16.69 16.17 2.29
N ALA A 76 -16.36 16.86 1.19
CA ALA A 76 -16.02 16.23 -0.08
C ALA A 76 -14.91 15.19 0.13
N LEU A 77 -14.92 14.10 -0.66
CA LEU A 77 -13.95 13.00 -0.59
C LEU A 77 -12.48 13.46 -0.46
N PHE A 78 -12.13 14.57 -1.10
CA PHE A 78 -10.81 15.19 -1.04
C PHE A 78 -10.46 15.84 0.30
N ASP A 79 -11.43 16.48 0.95
CA ASP A 79 -11.25 17.10 2.27
C ASP A 79 -11.07 16.02 3.33
N ALA A 80 -11.88 14.95 3.24
CA ALA A 80 -11.74 13.78 4.10
C ALA A 80 -10.36 13.12 3.94
N LEU A 81 -9.92 12.89 2.70
CA LEU A 81 -8.59 12.30 2.43
C LEU A 81 -7.45 13.17 2.98
N SER A 82 -7.53 14.49 2.80
CA SER A 82 -6.52 15.42 3.31
C SER A 82 -6.47 15.42 4.84
N ALA A 83 -7.63 15.37 5.49
CA ALA A 83 -7.74 15.27 6.94
C ALA A 83 -7.21 13.93 7.48
N VAL A 84 -7.55 12.80 6.85
CA VAL A 84 -6.98 11.47 7.17
C VAL A 84 -5.45 11.53 7.09
N LYS A 85 -4.90 12.05 5.98
CA LYS A 85 -3.45 12.11 5.78
C LYS A 85 -2.75 12.92 6.87
N ALA A 86 -3.30 14.09 7.20
CA ALA A 86 -2.73 14.97 8.21
C ALA A 86 -2.74 14.35 9.62
N SER A 87 -3.78 13.60 9.98
CA SER A 87 -3.89 12.97 11.30
C SER A 87 -3.13 11.64 11.42
N CYS A 88 -2.83 10.98 10.30
CA CYS A 88 -2.32 9.62 10.28
C CYS A 88 -0.78 9.52 10.37
N LEU A 89 -0.02 10.54 9.94
CA LEU A 89 1.45 10.44 9.83
C LEU A 89 2.13 9.98 11.13
N GLU A 90 1.98 10.73 12.22
CA GLU A 90 2.66 10.40 13.49
C GLU A 90 2.12 9.12 14.11
N LYS A 91 0.82 8.87 13.95
CA LYS A 91 0.18 7.65 14.46
C LYS A 91 0.64 6.41 13.69
N PHE A 92 0.84 6.54 12.38
CA PHE A 92 1.43 5.51 11.53
C PHE A 92 2.88 5.26 11.90
N ARG A 93 3.70 6.30 12.08
CA ARG A 93 5.09 6.19 12.57
C ARG A 93 5.14 5.44 13.90
N HIS A 94 4.28 5.81 14.84
CA HIS A 94 4.18 5.14 16.14
C HIS A 94 3.76 3.67 16.00
N CYS A 95 2.71 3.39 15.22
CA CYS A 95 2.22 2.04 14.97
C CYS A 95 3.31 1.16 14.33
N LEU A 96 4.01 1.67 13.32
CA LEU A 96 5.10 0.97 12.66
C LEU A 96 6.26 0.68 13.62
N SER A 97 6.62 1.64 14.47
CA SER A 97 7.60 1.44 15.55
C SER A 97 7.18 0.31 16.48
N GLN A 98 5.91 0.25 16.90
CA GLN A 98 5.42 -0.83 17.77
C GLN A 98 5.50 -2.20 17.09
N ILE A 99 5.14 -2.29 15.81
CA ILE A 99 5.26 -3.53 15.05
C ILE A 99 6.73 -3.95 14.93
N LEU A 100 7.63 -3.01 14.60
CA LEU A 100 9.05 -3.28 14.40
C LEU A 100 9.83 -3.55 15.68
N ASN A 101 9.40 -2.99 16.82
CA ASN A 101 10.08 -3.12 18.11
C ASN A 101 9.37 -4.02 19.11
N GLY A 102 8.17 -4.54 18.81
CA GLY A 102 7.46 -5.45 19.71
C GLY A 102 8.30 -6.66 20.11
N ASP A 103 8.43 -6.88 21.42
CA ASP A 103 9.15 -7.99 22.05
C ASP A 103 8.27 -9.24 22.08
N CYS A 104 8.27 -10.01 21.01
CA CYS A 104 7.73 -11.37 21.02
C CYS A 104 8.87 -12.36 20.74
N GLU A 105 8.96 -13.41 21.57
CA GLU A 105 10.00 -14.44 21.50
C GLU A 105 10.03 -15.18 20.14
N ASN A 106 9.00 -15.02 19.30
CA ASN A 106 8.87 -15.59 17.97
C ASN A 106 8.59 -14.53 16.90
N LYS A 107 9.30 -13.39 16.96
CA LYS A 107 9.10 -12.31 15.99
C LYS A 107 9.57 -12.72 14.60
N GLU A 108 8.63 -12.75 13.65
CA GLU A 108 8.94 -12.96 12.25
C GLU A 108 9.65 -11.72 11.67
N PRO A 109 10.77 -11.87 10.93
CA PRO A 109 11.35 -10.79 10.18
C PRO A 109 10.35 -10.20 9.18
N ILE A 110 10.32 -8.88 9.09
CA ILE A 110 9.46 -8.17 8.14
C ILE A 110 10.23 -7.99 6.82
N ALA A 111 9.70 -8.56 5.74
CA ALA A 111 10.29 -8.44 4.41
C ALA A 111 10.13 -7.06 3.81
N CYS A 112 8.92 -6.50 3.87
CA CYS A 112 8.63 -5.17 3.34
C CYS A 112 7.28 -4.61 3.82
N LEU A 113 7.12 -3.31 3.60
CA LEU A 113 5.86 -2.57 3.69
C LEU A 113 5.31 -2.27 2.29
N ILE A 114 4.08 -2.68 2.00
CA ILE A 114 3.37 -2.35 0.77
C ILE A 114 2.33 -1.26 1.08
N THR A 115 2.39 -0.14 0.36
CA THR A 115 1.56 1.05 0.64
C THR A 115 0.83 1.53 -0.61
N ASP A 116 -0.31 2.19 -0.42
CA ASP A 116 -0.87 3.02 -1.48
C ASP A 116 0.03 4.25 -1.71
N PRO A 117 0.36 4.62 -2.97
CA PRO A 117 1.17 5.80 -3.25
C PRO A 117 0.51 7.12 -2.82
N SER A 118 -0.79 7.12 -2.55
CA SER A 118 -1.48 8.29 -1.98
C SER A 118 -1.02 8.59 -0.55
N TRP A 119 -0.43 7.63 0.16
CA TRP A 119 0.21 7.85 1.46
C TRP A 119 1.61 8.44 1.31
N GLU A 120 1.68 9.71 0.91
CA GLU A 120 2.95 10.42 0.62
C GLU A 120 3.98 10.32 1.75
N PHE A 121 3.53 10.34 3.01
CA PHE A 121 4.41 10.24 4.18
C PHE A 121 4.95 8.83 4.43
N ALA A 122 4.26 7.77 3.99
CA ALA A 122 4.56 6.40 4.39
C ALA A 122 5.93 5.95 3.89
N GLY A 123 6.35 6.46 2.72
CA GLY A 123 7.69 6.23 2.21
C GLY A 123 8.77 6.76 3.16
N THR A 124 8.73 8.06 3.46
CA THR A 124 9.71 8.70 4.36
C THR A 124 9.75 8.05 5.74
N VAL A 125 8.59 7.64 6.26
CA VAL A 125 8.52 6.92 7.53
C VAL A 125 9.21 5.56 7.42
N ALA A 126 8.92 4.75 6.40
CA ALA A 126 9.57 3.46 6.19
C ALA A 126 11.09 3.55 6.04
N ASP A 127 11.59 4.57 5.31
CA ASP A 127 13.02 4.83 5.16
C ASP A 127 13.69 5.11 6.52
N SER A 128 13.01 5.85 7.40
CA SER A 128 13.56 6.14 8.75
C SER A 128 13.72 4.89 9.64
N PHE A 129 13.07 3.78 9.27
CA PHE A 129 13.22 2.48 9.93
C PHE A 129 14.08 1.49 9.12
N ASN A 130 14.68 1.91 8.01
CA ASN A 130 15.37 1.03 7.05
C ASN A 130 14.48 -0.14 6.56
N LEU A 131 13.17 0.09 6.47
CA LEU A 131 12.19 -0.92 6.08
C LEU A 131 12.00 -0.90 4.55
N PRO A 132 12.25 -2.02 3.84
CA PRO A 132 11.98 -2.08 2.40
C PRO A 132 10.52 -1.76 2.09
N ARG A 133 10.25 -0.98 1.04
CA ARG A 133 8.90 -0.57 0.68
C ARG A 133 8.54 -0.85 -0.78
N ILE A 134 7.27 -1.14 -1.02
CA ILE A 134 6.65 -1.29 -2.34
C ILE A 134 5.42 -0.37 -2.39
N ALA A 135 5.21 0.31 -3.51
CA ALA A 135 3.99 1.07 -3.74
C ALA A 135 3.04 0.25 -4.64
N LEU A 136 1.80 0.04 -4.21
CA LEU A 136 0.77 -0.60 -5.01
C LEU A 136 -0.26 0.44 -5.46
N LYS A 137 -0.30 0.73 -6.76
CA LYS A 137 -1.34 1.57 -7.36
C LYS A 137 -2.50 0.70 -7.85
N THR A 138 -3.70 0.97 -7.38
CA THR A 138 -4.92 0.21 -7.75
C THR A 138 -5.71 0.83 -8.90
N GLY A 139 -5.39 2.07 -9.29
CA GLY A 139 -6.01 2.79 -10.41
C GLY A 139 -5.28 2.64 -11.74
N SER A 140 -5.89 3.08 -12.84
CA SER A 140 -5.23 3.10 -14.15
C SER A 140 -4.07 4.11 -14.17
N ILE A 141 -3.03 3.82 -14.95
CA ILE A 141 -1.91 4.76 -15.15
C ILE A 141 -2.45 6.07 -15.77
N LEU A 142 -3.40 5.98 -16.70
CA LEU A 142 -4.02 7.14 -17.34
C LEU A 142 -4.75 8.03 -16.34
N SER A 143 -5.54 7.45 -15.42
CA SER A 143 -6.22 8.27 -14.41
C SER A 143 -5.20 8.98 -13.55
N TYR A 144 -4.12 8.31 -13.16
CA TYR A 144 -3.04 8.92 -12.40
C TYR A 144 -2.37 10.10 -13.13
N ILE A 145 -2.02 9.94 -14.41
CA ILE A 145 -1.45 11.03 -15.23
C ILE A 145 -2.41 12.22 -15.28
N VAL A 146 -3.71 11.98 -15.47
CA VAL A 146 -4.72 13.04 -15.48
C VAL A 146 -4.82 13.73 -14.12
N TYR A 147 -4.81 12.96 -13.02
CA TYR A 147 -4.81 13.50 -11.66
C TYR A 147 -3.59 14.40 -11.40
N GLU A 148 -2.40 13.96 -11.77
CA GLU A 148 -1.17 14.75 -11.67
C GLU A 148 -1.21 16.01 -12.55
N ALA A 149 -1.87 15.94 -13.70
CA ALA A 149 -2.05 17.08 -14.59
C ALA A 149 -3.17 18.05 -14.15
N LEU A 150 -4.02 17.70 -13.16
CA LEU A 150 -5.15 18.53 -12.74
C LEU A 150 -4.77 19.98 -12.40
N PRO A 151 -3.68 20.27 -11.66
CA PRO A 151 -3.30 21.65 -11.37
C PRO A 151 -2.99 22.44 -12.65
N LEU A 152 -2.26 21.83 -13.59
CA LEU A 152 -1.92 22.44 -14.88
C LEU A 152 -3.16 22.62 -15.77
N LEU A 153 -4.05 21.64 -15.79
CA LEU A 153 -5.31 21.72 -16.53
C LEU A 153 -6.21 22.82 -15.97
N ARG A 154 -6.21 23.00 -14.64
CA ARG A 154 -6.90 24.10 -13.96
C ARG A 154 -6.29 25.46 -14.29
N GLU A 155 -4.96 25.58 -14.24
CA GLU A 155 -4.23 26.79 -14.63
C GLU A 155 -4.54 27.20 -16.08
N LYS A 156 -4.62 26.22 -16.99
CA LYS A 156 -4.96 26.44 -18.40
C LYS A 156 -6.45 26.66 -18.67
N GLY A 157 -7.30 26.67 -17.64
CA GLY A 157 -8.73 26.97 -17.76
C GLY A 157 -9.59 25.84 -18.33
N TYR A 158 -9.08 24.59 -18.38
CA TYR A 158 -9.86 23.45 -18.88
C TYR A 158 -10.97 22.98 -17.92
N PHE A 159 -10.99 23.49 -16.69
CA PHE A 159 -12.04 23.24 -15.71
C PHE A 159 -12.64 24.56 -15.22
N PRO A 160 -13.95 24.81 -15.39
CA PRO A 160 -14.61 25.93 -14.76
C PRO A 160 -14.84 25.60 -13.27
N ILE A 161 -14.33 26.40 -12.33
CA ILE A 161 -14.74 26.28 -10.92
C ILE A 161 -15.09 27.67 -10.36
N PRO A 162 -16.36 27.92 -9.98
CA PRO A 162 -16.71 28.99 -9.06
C PRO A 162 -16.07 28.73 -7.68
N GLY A 163 -15.12 29.55 -7.28
CA GLY A 163 -14.89 29.91 -5.87
C GLY A 163 -14.43 28.84 -4.86
N SER A 164 -13.35 28.08 -5.11
CA SER A 164 -12.66 27.32 -4.04
C SER A 164 -11.14 27.50 -4.10
N LYS A 165 -10.61 28.25 -3.12
CA LYS A 165 -9.20 28.59 -2.91
C LYS A 165 -8.58 27.56 -1.95
N ALA A 166 -8.00 26.46 -2.43
CA ALA A 166 -7.34 25.50 -1.53
C ALA A 166 -6.24 24.61 -2.15
N LEU A 167 -5.75 24.86 -3.37
CA LEU A 167 -4.94 23.87 -4.09
C LEU A 167 -3.65 24.40 -4.72
N THR A 168 -2.94 25.27 -4.00
CA THR A 168 -1.58 25.65 -4.40
C THR A 168 -0.60 25.10 -3.38
N LEU A 169 0.41 24.36 -3.84
CA LEU A 169 1.44 23.61 -3.12
C LEU A 169 0.99 22.15 -2.90
N ILE A 170 1.49 21.17 -3.64
CA ILE A 170 2.88 20.71 -3.62
C ILE A 170 3.24 20.13 -5.00
N PHE A 171 4.40 20.51 -5.54
CA PHE A 171 4.98 19.92 -6.76
C PHE A 171 6.42 19.46 -6.47
N LEU A 172 6.78 18.37 -7.14
CA LEU A 172 8.12 17.81 -7.36
C LEU A 172 8.74 16.97 -6.22
N ARG A 173 8.66 15.64 -6.39
CA ARG A 173 9.89 14.84 -6.47
C ARG A 173 9.67 13.55 -7.27
N GLN A 174 10.43 13.43 -8.37
CA GLN A 174 10.59 12.20 -9.16
C GLN A 174 10.89 11.01 -8.25
N LEU A 175 10.14 9.92 -8.39
CA LEU A 175 10.59 8.60 -7.97
C LEU A 175 10.17 7.57 -9.03
N HIS A 176 11.10 6.69 -9.36
CA HIS A 176 10.87 5.55 -10.22
C HIS A 176 9.86 4.60 -9.54
N PHE A 177 8.67 4.47 -10.11
CA PHE A 177 7.62 3.55 -9.63
C PHE A 177 7.70 2.23 -10.39
N ILE A 178 7.73 1.11 -9.66
CA ILE A 178 7.38 -0.19 -10.21
C ILE A 178 5.85 -0.26 -10.17
N VAL A 179 5.22 -0.10 -11.33
CA VAL A 179 3.76 -0.26 -11.47
C VAL A 179 3.48 -1.73 -11.77
N ILE A 180 2.87 -2.45 -10.82
CA ILE A 180 2.23 -3.73 -11.14
C ILE A 180 0.85 -3.40 -11.72
N SER A 181 0.80 -3.06 -13.00
CA SER A 181 -0.47 -3.01 -13.72
C SER A 181 -0.96 -4.43 -13.92
N PHE A 182 -2.01 -4.82 -13.20
CA PHE A 182 -2.76 -6.03 -13.51
C PHE A 182 -3.54 -5.81 -14.81
N PHE A 183 -2.89 -6.10 -15.95
CA PHE A 183 -3.58 -6.42 -17.19
C PHE A 183 -3.60 -7.95 -17.36
N GLN A 184 -4.76 -8.47 -17.79
CA GLN A 184 -5.20 -9.87 -17.68
C GLN A 184 -4.24 -10.93 -18.27
N ARG A 185 -4.36 -12.16 -17.74
CA ARG A 185 -3.78 -13.43 -18.23
C ARG A 185 -2.25 -13.51 -18.24
N THR A 186 -1.65 -14.14 -17.23
CA THR A 186 -0.48 -15.02 -17.42
C THR A 186 -0.15 -15.81 -16.14
N ASN A 187 0.32 -17.03 -16.35
CA ASN A 187 0.48 -18.12 -15.40
C ASN A 187 1.67 -17.86 -14.46
N TRP A 188 1.44 -17.80 -13.14
CA TRP A 188 2.43 -17.44 -12.10
C TRP A 188 3.54 -18.47 -11.84
N LYS A 189 3.82 -19.38 -12.77
CA LYS A 189 4.72 -20.52 -12.55
C LYS A 189 6.21 -20.19 -12.69
N ASN A 190 6.59 -19.05 -13.26
CA ASN A 190 7.98 -18.79 -13.68
C ASN A 190 8.69 -17.62 -12.95
N LEU A 191 8.28 -17.25 -11.74
CA LEU A 191 9.05 -16.29 -10.92
C LEU A 191 10.21 -17.00 -10.22
N CYS A 192 11.44 -16.77 -10.69
CA CYS A 192 12.67 -17.14 -9.99
C CYS A 192 13.25 -15.92 -9.27
N TRP A 193 13.61 -16.10 -8.00
CA TRP A 193 14.28 -15.09 -7.18
C TRP A 193 15.78 -15.37 -7.22
N SER A 194 16.58 -14.48 -7.80
CA SER A 194 18.05 -14.55 -7.69
C SER A 194 18.55 -13.41 -6.82
N SER A 195 19.25 -13.75 -5.73
CA SER A 195 19.99 -12.81 -4.91
C SER A 195 21.39 -12.59 -5.51
N HIS A 196 21.76 -11.33 -5.78
CA HIS A 196 23.15 -10.97 -6.05
C HIS A 196 23.82 -10.46 -4.76
N PRO A 197 25.02 -10.94 -4.41
CA PRO A 197 25.57 -10.79 -3.06
C PRO A 197 26.15 -9.41 -2.70
N LEU A 198 25.89 -8.35 -3.47
CA LEU A 198 26.54 -7.04 -3.24
C LEU A 198 25.62 -5.81 -3.31
N ASN A 199 24.30 -5.96 -3.42
CA ASN A 199 23.37 -4.83 -3.31
C ASN A 199 22.01 -5.31 -2.78
N SER A 200 21.47 -4.63 -1.76
CA SER A 200 20.15 -4.87 -1.14
C SER A 200 18.94 -4.53 -2.05
N LYS A 201 19.11 -4.61 -3.37
CA LYS A 201 18.05 -4.39 -4.36
C LYS A 201 17.55 -5.72 -4.90
N ILE A 202 16.29 -6.03 -4.65
CA ILE A 202 15.58 -7.12 -5.29
C ILE A 202 15.09 -6.62 -6.66
N PHE A 203 15.57 -7.21 -7.74
CA PHE A 203 15.13 -6.90 -9.11
C PHE A 203 14.17 -7.98 -9.62
N LEU A 204 13.03 -7.56 -10.16
CA LEU A 204 12.21 -8.39 -11.04
C LEU A 204 12.81 -8.32 -12.44
N GLN A 205 13.60 -9.31 -12.84
CA GLN A 205 14.03 -9.46 -14.24
C GLN A 205 13.21 -10.57 -14.91
N SER A 206 12.66 -10.25 -16.08
CA SER A 206 12.19 -11.28 -17.02
C SER A 206 13.39 -11.67 -17.89
N HIS A 207 13.78 -12.93 -17.84
CA HIS A 207 14.69 -13.49 -18.83
C HIS A 207 13.86 -14.13 -19.94
N THR A 208 13.83 -13.48 -21.09
CA THR A 208 13.50 -14.13 -22.34
C THR A 208 14.79 -14.80 -22.82
N MET A 209 14.91 -16.12 -22.64
CA MET A 209 15.85 -16.89 -23.46
C MET A 209 15.19 -17.07 -24.83
N ILE A 210 15.76 -16.33 -25.81
CA ILE A 210 15.62 -16.38 -27.29
C ILE A 210 14.24 -16.78 -27.82
#